data_AF-A0A2S7J067-F1
#
_entry.id   AF-A0A2S7J067-F1
#
_cell.length_a   1.000
_cell.length_b   1.000
_cell.length_c   1.000
_cell.angle_alpha   90.00
_cell.angle_beta   90.00
_cell.angle_gamma   90.00
#
_symmetry.space_group_name_H-M   'P 1'
#
loop_
_entity.id
_entity.type
_entity.pdbx_description
1 polymer ?
#
loop_
_entity_poly.entity_id
_entity_poly.type
_entity_poly.pdbx_seq_one_letter_code
_entity_poly.pdbx_strand_id
1 'polypeptide(L)'
;MRSEQSILQISIAVTILVAGFGVVFGLLSGSFSIVFDGVYMLADAAMSGLALLVSRLIALSALPEQPRGKLRDRFTMGFWHLEPMVLGLNGMMLTGVAIYALINAIGSLMDGGRELEFSYAIFYAVLALIACLGMAWFEMRANRTLKSDFVALDAKAWIMSGGITAALLVAFSIGYAIEGTELGWVTPYIDPAVLAVVCLVIIPMPIGTIRQALADIFLITPVDLKQHVDAVAEEFVKRNGFLSYRAYVAKVGRGKQIELYFIVPQDLPPRKLEEWDALRDEIGDALGGEGPNRWLTIAFTTDVEWAV
;
A
#
# COMPACT_ATOMS: atom_id res chain seq x y z
N MET A 1 1.35 28.96 -8.90
CA MET A 1 1.83 27.80 -8.13
C MET A 1 0.82 26.68 -8.33
N ARG A 2 1.21 25.54 -8.90
CA ARG A 2 0.28 24.40 -9.07
C ARG A 2 0.09 23.76 -7.69
N SER A 3 -1.16 23.43 -7.33
CA SER A 3 -1.44 22.70 -6.10
C SER A 3 -0.96 21.26 -6.25
N GLU A 4 -0.67 20.61 -5.12
CA GLU A 4 -0.35 19.18 -5.03
C GLU A 4 -1.36 18.32 -5.80
N GLN A 5 -2.66 18.60 -5.60
CA GLN A 5 -3.74 17.88 -6.27
C GLN A 5 -3.67 18.02 -7.80
N SER A 6 -3.31 19.19 -8.32
CA SER A 6 -3.16 19.37 -9.77
C SER A 6 -1.99 18.58 -10.35
N ILE A 7 -0.89 18.41 -9.60
CA ILE A 7 0.26 17.62 -10.05
C ILE A 7 -0.10 16.14 -10.11
N LEU A 8 -0.72 15.62 -9.05
CA LEU A 8 -1.14 14.22 -9.00
C LEU A 8 -2.22 13.90 -10.06
N GLN A 9 -3.13 14.84 -10.34
CA GLN A 9 -4.11 14.69 -11.44
C GLN A 9 -3.43 14.61 -12.82
N ILE A 10 -2.39 15.42 -13.06
CA ILE A 10 -1.61 15.35 -14.28
C ILE A 10 -0.89 14.00 -14.35
N SER A 11 -0.27 13.55 -13.26
CA SER A 11 0.40 12.25 -13.17
C SER A 11 -0.53 11.10 -13.55
N ILE A 12 -1.71 11.02 -12.95
CA ILE A 12 -2.73 10.00 -13.28
C ILE A 12 -3.12 10.06 -14.77
N ALA A 13 -3.32 11.27 -15.32
CA ALA A 13 -3.68 11.41 -16.73
C ALA A 13 -2.55 10.92 -17.66
N VAL A 14 -1.29 11.24 -17.34
CA VAL A 14 -0.13 10.78 -18.11
C VAL A 14 0.04 9.27 -17.97
N THR A 15 -0.15 8.71 -16.77
CA THR A 15 -0.14 7.25 -16.54
C THR A 15 -1.16 6.53 -17.43
N ILE A 16 -2.41 7.00 -17.46
CA ILE A 16 -3.46 6.41 -18.31
C ILE A 16 -3.09 6.48 -19.79
N LEU A 17 -2.52 7.62 -20.24
CA LEU A 17 -2.08 7.77 -21.62
C LEU A 17 -0.91 6.84 -21.96
N VAL A 18 0.15 6.82 -21.15
CA VAL A 18 1.33 5.95 -21.36
C VAL A 18 0.92 4.49 -21.34
N ALA A 19 0.06 4.09 -20.41
CA ALA A 19 -0.41 2.73 -20.29
C ALA A 19 -1.31 2.32 -21.47
N GLY A 20 -2.22 3.21 -21.91
CA GLY A 20 -3.03 2.98 -23.11
C GLY A 20 -2.18 2.86 -24.38
N PHE A 21 -1.17 3.73 -24.54
CA PHE A 21 -0.20 3.62 -25.62
C PHE A 21 0.59 2.31 -25.54
N GLY A 22 0.97 1.87 -24.33
CA GLY A 22 1.65 0.60 -24.09
C GLY A 22 0.82 -0.58 -24.57
N VAL A 23 -0.44 -0.68 -24.17
CA VAL A 23 -1.32 -1.76 -24.64
C VAL A 23 -1.45 -1.76 -26.16
N VAL A 24 -1.65 -0.58 -26.79
CA VAL A 24 -1.80 -0.49 -28.25
C VAL A 24 -0.51 -0.89 -28.98
N PHE A 25 0.64 -0.30 -28.63
CA PHE A 25 1.91 -0.60 -29.29
C PHE A 25 2.45 -1.99 -28.95
N GLY A 26 2.15 -2.52 -27.76
CA GLY A 26 2.47 -3.89 -27.40
C GLY A 26 1.72 -4.90 -28.29
N LEU A 27 0.42 -4.66 -28.53
CA LEU A 27 -0.36 -5.49 -29.46
C LEU A 27 0.13 -5.35 -30.91
N LEU A 28 0.44 -4.13 -31.36
CA LEU A 28 0.96 -3.90 -32.71
C LEU A 28 2.36 -4.49 -32.92
N SER A 29 3.20 -4.52 -31.88
CA SER A 29 4.55 -5.06 -31.95
C SER A 29 4.64 -6.57 -31.69
N GLY A 30 3.60 -7.20 -31.15
CA GLY A 30 3.65 -8.56 -30.63
C GLY A 30 4.35 -8.71 -29.26
N SER A 31 4.75 -7.60 -28.64
CA SER A 31 5.43 -7.58 -27.34
C SER A 31 4.45 -7.77 -26.18
N PHE A 32 4.57 -8.89 -25.47
CA PHE A 32 3.76 -9.09 -24.26
C PHE A 32 4.36 -8.36 -23.08
N SER A 33 5.67 -8.07 -23.08
CA SER A 33 6.25 -7.29 -21.99
C SER A 33 5.75 -5.84 -22.01
N ILE A 34 5.57 -5.25 -23.19
CA ILE A 34 4.97 -3.92 -23.34
C ILE A 34 3.48 -3.95 -22.99
N VAL A 35 2.72 -4.94 -23.46
CA VAL A 35 1.30 -5.08 -23.05
C VAL A 35 1.19 -5.25 -21.55
N PHE A 36 2.03 -6.08 -20.94
CA PHE A 36 2.07 -6.29 -19.50
C PHE A 36 2.34 -5.00 -18.74
N ASP A 37 3.35 -4.21 -19.14
CA ASP A 37 3.66 -2.93 -18.51
C ASP A 37 2.45 -1.99 -18.54
N GLY A 38 1.79 -1.85 -19.69
CA GLY A 38 0.57 -1.05 -19.83
C GLY A 38 -0.60 -1.56 -18.96
N VAL A 39 -0.89 -2.86 -18.98
CA VAL A 39 -1.95 -3.45 -18.15
C VAL A 39 -1.64 -3.31 -16.65
N TYR A 40 -0.38 -3.48 -16.27
CA TYR A 40 0.08 -3.34 -14.89
C TYR A 40 -0.10 -1.90 -14.39
N MET A 41 0.31 -0.90 -15.19
CA MET A 41 0.10 0.52 -14.87
C MET A 41 -1.39 0.88 -14.74
N LEU A 42 -2.26 0.34 -15.61
CA LEU A 42 -3.71 0.55 -15.49
C LEU A 42 -4.30 -0.08 -14.22
N ALA A 43 -3.87 -1.30 -13.90
CA ALA A 43 -4.30 -2.01 -12.70
C ALA A 43 -3.89 -1.23 -11.43
N ASP A 44 -2.62 -0.81 -11.35
CA ASP A 44 -2.10 -0.04 -10.21
C ASP A 44 -2.78 1.34 -10.10
N ALA A 45 -3.03 2.03 -11.22
CA ALA A 45 -3.75 3.29 -11.22
C ALA A 45 -5.20 3.14 -10.73
N ALA A 46 -5.90 2.08 -11.12
CA ALA A 46 -7.25 1.80 -10.66
C ALA A 46 -7.27 1.53 -9.14
N MET A 47 -6.32 0.75 -8.64
CA MET A 47 -6.20 0.45 -7.21
C MET A 47 -5.80 1.67 -6.38
N SER A 48 -4.92 2.53 -6.92
CA SER A 48 -4.58 3.82 -6.33
C SER A 48 -5.80 4.75 -6.25
N GLY A 49 -6.65 4.75 -7.28
CA GLY A 49 -7.93 5.46 -7.27
C GLY A 49 -8.87 4.95 -6.16
N LEU A 50 -8.97 3.64 -5.99
CA LEU A 50 -9.76 3.03 -4.91
C LEU A 50 -9.20 3.37 -3.52
N ALA A 51 -7.88 3.31 -3.35
CA ALA A 51 -7.20 3.68 -2.10
C ALA A 51 -7.46 5.15 -1.72
N LEU A 52 -7.43 6.06 -2.70
CA LEU A 52 -7.78 7.46 -2.48
C LEU A 52 -9.24 7.64 -2.06
N LEU A 53 -10.17 6.91 -2.67
CA LEU A 53 -11.58 6.96 -2.29
C LEU A 53 -11.76 6.50 -0.83
N VAL A 54 -11.15 5.39 -0.44
CA VAL A 54 -11.20 4.89 0.94
C VAL A 54 -10.54 5.86 1.92
N SER A 55 -9.38 6.42 1.58
CA SER A 55 -8.71 7.41 2.42
C SER A 55 -9.59 8.65 2.66
N ARG A 56 -10.32 9.11 1.62
CA ARG A 56 -11.28 10.23 1.76
C ARG A 56 -12.45 9.86 2.68
N LEU A 57 -12.99 8.65 2.55
CA LEU A 57 -14.06 8.17 3.44
C LEU A 57 -13.62 8.12 4.90
N ILE A 58 -12.40 7.63 5.18
CA ILE A 58 -11.82 7.60 6.52
C ILE A 58 -11.68 9.03 7.06
N ALA A 59 -11.09 9.94 6.30
CA ALA A 59 -10.88 11.33 6.71
C ALA A 59 -12.22 12.06 7.00
N LEU A 60 -13.23 11.85 6.15
CA LEU A 60 -14.57 12.44 6.36
C LEU A 60 -15.27 11.87 7.60
N SER A 61 -15.02 10.59 7.94
CA SER A 61 -15.60 9.96 9.14
C SER A 61 -14.99 10.44 10.46
N ALA A 62 -13.76 10.97 10.40
CA ALA A 62 -13.03 11.50 11.56
C ALA A 62 -13.42 12.95 11.92
N LEU A 63 -14.21 13.64 11.08
CA LEU A 63 -14.66 15.01 11.38
C LEU A 63 -15.75 15.02 12.47
N PRO A 64 -15.61 15.86 13.51
CA PRO A 64 -16.56 15.95 14.63
C PRO A 64 -17.96 16.43 14.22
N GLU A 65 -18.05 17.30 13.22
CA GLU A 65 -19.30 17.96 12.83
C GLU A 65 -19.56 17.83 11.32
N GLN A 66 -20.41 16.87 10.89
CA GLN A 66 -21.13 16.84 9.58
C GLN A 66 -22.08 15.61 9.49
N PRO A 67 -23.13 15.62 8.63
CA PRO A 67 -24.44 15.07 8.92
C PRO A 67 -24.58 13.54 8.82
N ARG A 68 -25.50 13.00 9.63
CA ARG A 68 -25.96 11.61 9.71
C ARG A 68 -26.32 11.05 8.33
N GLY A 69 -25.39 10.32 7.70
CA GLY A 69 -25.66 9.50 6.52
C GLY A 69 -25.89 8.03 6.90
N LYS A 70 -26.83 7.34 6.22
CA LYS A 70 -27.21 5.92 6.45
C LYS A 70 -26.05 4.92 6.55
N LEU A 71 -24.88 5.25 5.98
CA LEU A 71 -23.67 4.43 6.06
C LEU A 71 -23.01 4.51 7.45
N ARG A 72 -23.03 5.67 8.12
CA ARG A 72 -22.44 5.84 9.46
C ARG A 72 -23.26 5.14 10.55
N ASP A 73 -24.57 5.00 10.36
CA ASP A 73 -25.45 4.24 11.25
C ASP A 73 -25.14 2.73 11.26
N ARG A 74 -24.52 2.23 10.19
CA ARG A 74 -24.13 0.81 10.05
C ARG A 74 -22.66 0.55 10.40
N PHE A 75 -21.80 1.57 10.36
CA PHE A 75 -20.36 1.50 10.64
C PHE A 75 -19.99 2.42 11.81
N THR A 76 -20.37 2.01 13.02
CA THR A 76 -20.18 2.78 14.26
C THR A 76 -18.73 2.85 14.73
N MET A 77 -17.86 1.94 14.28
CA MET A 77 -16.43 1.89 14.60
C MET A 77 -15.54 2.63 13.58
N GLY A 78 -16.15 3.37 12.65
CA GLY A 78 -15.44 4.08 11.57
C GLY A 78 -15.07 3.16 10.40
N PHE A 79 -14.18 3.63 9.52
CA PHE A 79 -13.85 2.97 8.25
C PHE A 79 -12.39 2.50 8.14
N TRP A 80 -11.64 2.50 9.24
CA TRP A 80 -10.21 2.16 9.28
C TRP A 80 -9.91 0.76 8.74
N HIS A 81 -10.83 -0.19 8.90
CA HIS A 81 -10.72 -1.56 8.38
C HIS A 81 -10.66 -1.63 6.85
N LEU A 82 -11.12 -0.61 6.13
CA LEU A 82 -11.09 -0.60 4.66
C LEU A 82 -9.67 -0.39 4.12
N GLU A 83 -8.79 0.29 4.87
CA GLU A 83 -7.41 0.56 4.47
C GLU A 83 -6.61 -0.74 4.23
N PRO A 84 -6.50 -1.68 5.19
CA PRO A 84 -5.78 -2.93 4.96
C PRO A 84 -6.46 -3.80 3.90
N MET A 85 -7.79 -3.76 3.77
CA MET A 85 -8.50 -4.51 2.73
C MET A 85 -8.11 -4.06 1.31
N VAL A 86 -8.07 -2.75 1.06
CA VAL A 86 -7.67 -2.21 -0.25
C VAL A 86 -6.20 -2.45 -0.52
N LEU A 87 -5.33 -2.28 0.47
CA LEU A 87 -3.89 -2.56 0.33
C LEU A 87 -3.62 -4.03 0.03
N GLY A 88 -4.30 -4.93 0.75
CA GLY A 88 -4.24 -6.37 0.51
C GLY A 88 -4.74 -6.75 -0.88
N LEU A 89 -5.89 -6.19 -1.29
CA LEU A 89 -6.45 -6.40 -2.63
C LEU A 89 -5.49 -5.91 -3.72
N ASN A 90 -4.87 -4.74 -3.55
CA ASN A 90 -3.92 -4.20 -4.52
C ASN A 90 -2.73 -5.14 -4.70
N GLY A 91 -2.10 -5.50 -3.57
CA GLY A 91 -0.97 -6.42 -3.58
C GLY A 91 -1.32 -7.75 -4.24
N MET A 92 -2.46 -8.35 -3.88
CA MET A 92 -2.90 -9.63 -4.46
C MET A 92 -3.20 -9.52 -5.96
N MET A 93 -3.86 -8.45 -6.40
CA MET A 93 -4.18 -8.22 -7.81
C MET A 93 -2.92 -8.06 -8.65
N LEU A 94 -2.00 -7.18 -8.24
CA LEU A 94 -0.74 -6.95 -8.97
C LEU A 94 0.14 -8.21 -9.00
N THR A 95 0.20 -8.94 -7.89
CA THR A 95 0.91 -10.23 -7.82
C THR A 95 0.27 -11.26 -8.75
N GLY A 96 -1.07 -11.36 -8.76
CA GLY A 96 -1.80 -12.27 -9.63
C GLY A 96 -1.58 -11.99 -11.12
N VAL A 97 -1.63 -10.73 -11.52
CA VAL A 97 -1.34 -10.30 -12.91
C VAL A 97 0.11 -10.62 -13.28
N ALA A 98 1.07 -10.38 -12.38
CA ALA A 98 2.47 -10.72 -12.60
C ALA A 98 2.74 -12.23 -12.68
N ILE A 99 2.08 -13.05 -11.84
CA ILE A 99 2.17 -14.52 -11.92
C ILE A 99 1.59 -15.01 -13.24
N TYR A 100 0.42 -14.50 -13.64
CA TYR A 100 -0.18 -14.87 -14.92
C TYR A 100 0.73 -14.52 -16.10
N ALA A 101 1.33 -13.33 -16.10
CA ALA A 101 2.27 -12.91 -17.11
C ALA A 101 3.55 -13.78 -17.13
N LEU A 102 4.06 -14.16 -15.96
CA LEU A 102 5.21 -15.08 -15.84
C LEU A 102 4.90 -16.46 -16.42
N ILE A 103 3.70 -17.01 -16.15
CA ILE A 103 3.27 -18.29 -16.73
C ILE A 103 3.24 -18.19 -18.27
N ASN A 104 2.69 -17.11 -18.81
CA ASN A 104 2.66 -16.87 -20.27
C ASN A 104 4.07 -16.66 -20.84
N ALA A 105 4.96 -15.99 -20.12
CA ALA A 105 6.35 -15.80 -20.54
C ALA A 105 7.10 -17.13 -20.61
N ILE A 106 6.97 -17.99 -19.59
CA ILE A 106 7.56 -19.33 -19.57
C ILE A 106 6.99 -20.19 -20.69
N GLY A 107 5.66 -20.20 -20.88
CA GLY A 107 5.03 -20.91 -21.98
C GLY A 107 5.57 -20.47 -23.34
N SER A 108 5.64 -19.15 -23.56
CA SER A 108 6.20 -18.59 -24.79
C SER A 108 7.68 -18.94 -25.01
N LEU A 109 8.49 -19.03 -23.96
CA LEU A 109 9.87 -19.52 -24.09
C LEU A 109 9.93 -20.99 -24.50
N MET A 110 9.02 -21.82 -23.98
CA MET A 110 8.95 -23.24 -24.31
C MET A 110 8.42 -23.49 -25.73
N ASP A 111 7.52 -22.64 -26.23
CA ASP A 111 6.89 -22.75 -27.55
C ASP A 111 7.75 -22.18 -28.70
N GLY A 112 9.01 -21.80 -28.44
CA GLY A 112 9.94 -21.31 -29.47
C GLY A 112 10.07 -19.78 -29.56
N GLY A 113 9.56 -19.04 -28.57
CA GLY A 113 9.59 -17.58 -28.53
C GLY A 113 8.40 -16.95 -29.25
N ARG A 114 8.49 -15.64 -29.52
CA ARG A 114 7.49 -14.87 -30.28
C ARG A 114 8.16 -13.92 -31.25
N GLU A 115 7.57 -13.80 -32.44
CA GLU A 115 7.96 -12.75 -33.38
C GLU A 115 7.63 -11.38 -32.78
N LEU A 116 8.62 -10.50 -32.83
CA LEU A 116 8.57 -9.18 -32.23
C LEU A 116 8.99 -8.16 -33.29
N GLU A 117 8.11 -7.22 -33.57
CA GLU A 117 8.42 -6.07 -34.41
C GLU A 117 9.17 -5.01 -33.60
N PHE A 118 10.50 -5.14 -33.56
CA PHE A 118 11.38 -4.28 -32.75
C PHE A 118 11.21 -2.79 -33.04
N SER A 119 10.93 -2.41 -34.28
CA SER A 119 10.76 -1.00 -34.65
C SER A 119 9.62 -0.34 -33.86
N TYR A 120 8.47 -1.02 -33.76
CA TYR A 120 7.33 -0.53 -32.97
C TYR A 120 7.61 -0.59 -31.47
N ALA A 121 8.26 -1.66 -30.99
CA ALA A 121 8.59 -1.84 -29.59
C ALA A 121 9.58 -0.78 -29.07
N ILE A 122 10.65 -0.50 -29.83
CA ILE A 122 11.65 0.53 -29.53
C ILE A 122 11.01 1.92 -29.58
N PHE A 123 10.21 2.21 -30.61
CA PHE A 123 9.52 3.51 -30.72
C PHE A 123 8.67 3.80 -29.48
N TYR A 124 7.87 2.83 -29.05
CA TYR A 124 7.09 2.96 -27.82
C TYR A 124 8.01 3.11 -26.59
N ALA A 125 9.00 2.24 -26.43
CA ALA A 125 9.88 2.26 -25.26
C ALA A 125 10.63 3.59 -25.10
N VAL A 126 11.04 4.22 -26.21
CA VAL A 126 11.61 5.58 -26.20
C VAL A 126 10.59 6.61 -25.73
N LEU A 127 9.37 6.61 -26.28
CA LEU A 127 8.32 7.56 -25.89
C LEU A 127 7.92 7.40 -24.42
N ALA A 128 7.75 6.16 -23.97
CA ALA A 128 7.43 5.83 -22.58
C ALA A 128 8.56 6.27 -21.64
N LEU A 129 9.82 6.00 -21.99
CA LEU A 129 10.97 6.41 -21.18
C LEU A 129 11.06 7.95 -21.06
N ILE A 130 10.83 8.67 -22.15
CA ILE A 130 10.78 10.15 -22.14
C ILE A 130 9.64 10.64 -21.22
N ALA A 131 8.46 10.02 -21.30
CA ALA A 131 7.34 10.37 -20.43
C ALA A 131 7.67 10.11 -18.95
N CYS A 132 8.24 8.95 -18.62
CA CYS A 132 8.61 8.59 -17.26
C CYS A 132 9.66 9.54 -16.67
N LEU A 133 10.73 9.80 -17.41
CA LEU A 133 11.78 10.72 -16.97
C LEU A 133 11.27 12.17 -16.90
N GLY A 134 10.41 12.58 -17.84
CA GLY A 134 9.78 13.89 -17.87
C GLY A 134 8.89 14.13 -16.65
N MET A 135 8.05 13.16 -16.29
CA MET A 135 7.18 13.21 -15.11
C MET A 135 7.99 13.17 -13.81
N ALA A 136 8.95 12.25 -13.70
CA ALA A 136 9.85 12.18 -12.55
C ALA A 136 10.56 13.52 -12.31
N TRP A 137 11.13 14.12 -13.36
CA TRP A 137 11.79 15.41 -13.26
C TRP A 137 10.82 16.55 -12.91
N PHE A 138 9.64 16.59 -13.53
CA PHE A 138 8.60 17.57 -13.28
C PHE A 138 8.13 17.53 -11.82
N GLU A 139 7.86 16.34 -11.28
CA GLU A 139 7.40 16.13 -9.91
C GLU A 139 8.51 16.41 -8.90
N MET A 140 9.75 15.94 -9.14
CA MET A 140 10.89 16.28 -8.29
C MET A 140 11.11 17.80 -8.21
N ARG A 141 10.98 18.51 -9.34
CA ARG A 141 11.10 19.97 -9.40
C ARG A 141 10.00 20.65 -8.60
N ALA A 142 8.75 20.23 -8.78
CA ALA A 142 7.60 20.79 -8.08
C ALA A 142 7.64 20.48 -6.57
N ASN A 143 8.13 19.29 -6.20
CA ASN A 143 8.20 18.87 -4.82
C ASN A 143 9.24 19.65 -4.00
N ARG A 144 10.26 20.23 -4.64
CA ARG A 144 11.17 21.17 -3.93
C ARG A 144 10.45 22.36 -3.33
N THR A 145 9.34 22.80 -3.95
CA THR A 145 8.53 23.91 -3.45
C THR A 145 7.37 23.45 -2.56
N LEU A 146 6.77 22.30 -2.86
CA LEU A 146 5.58 21.81 -2.16
C LEU A 146 5.91 21.02 -0.89
N LYS A 147 7.06 20.33 -0.85
CA LYS A 147 7.46 19.43 0.24
C LYS A 147 6.35 18.44 0.63
N SER A 148 5.71 17.85 -0.39
CA SER A 148 4.68 16.81 -0.23
C SER A 148 5.33 15.42 -0.34
N ASP A 149 5.01 14.57 0.64
CA ASP A 149 5.42 13.17 0.63
C ASP A 149 4.71 12.38 -0.48
N PHE A 150 3.48 12.75 -0.84
CA PHE A 150 2.75 12.09 -1.93
C PHE A 150 3.41 12.35 -3.29
N VAL A 151 3.79 13.60 -3.57
CA VAL A 151 4.53 13.94 -4.80
C VAL A 151 5.93 13.30 -4.79
N ALA A 152 6.55 13.14 -3.62
CA ALA A 152 7.82 12.42 -3.51
C ALA A 152 7.70 10.94 -3.85
N LEU A 153 6.61 10.30 -3.41
CA LEU A 153 6.32 8.90 -3.67
C LEU A 153 6.00 8.66 -5.15
N ASP A 154 5.17 9.51 -5.74
CA ASP A 154 4.80 9.44 -7.16
C ASP A 154 6.03 9.62 -8.07
N ALA A 155 6.90 10.58 -7.75
CA ALA A 155 8.13 10.79 -8.51
C ALA A 155 9.06 9.56 -8.46
N LYS A 156 9.12 8.89 -7.31
CA LYS A 156 9.87 7.63 -7.17
C LYS A 156 9.25 6.52 -8.01
N ALA A 157 7.92 6.42 -8.05
CA ALA A 157 7.22 5.45 -8.89
C ALA A 157 7.54 5.67 -10.38
N TRP A 158 7.56 6.91 -10.85
CA TRP A 158 7.98 7.25 -12.22
C TRP A 158 9.43 6.89 -12.52
N ILE A 159 10.36 7.07 -11.57
CA ILE A 159 11.75 6.64 -11.72
C ILE A 159 11.84 5.11 -11.82
N MET A 160 11.10 4.38 -10.99
CA MET A 160 11.10 2.92 -11.03
C MET A 160 10.53 2.40 -12.35
N SER A 161 9.38 2.93 -12.79
CA SER A 161 8.78 2.61 -14.09
C SER A 161 9.74 2.94 -15.23
N GLY A 162 10.35 4.13 -15.22
CA GLY A 162 11.38 4.52 -16.20
C GLY A 162 12.59 3.58 -16.21
N GLY A 163 12.99 3.04 -15.06
CA GLY A 163 14.04 2.02 -14.98
C GLY A 163 13.67 0.71 -15.68
N ILE A 164 12.44 0.23 -15.50
CA ILE A 164 11.91 -0.96 -16.20
C ILE A 164 11.83 -0.70 -17.70
N THR A 165 11.27 0.44 -18.12
CA THR A 165 11.19 0.83 -19.53
C THR A 165 12.57 0.99 -20.17
N ALA A 166 13.56 1.52 -19.45
CA ALA A 166 14.94 1.62 -19.93
C ALA A 166 15.57 0.24 -20.14
N ALA A 167 15.35 -0.70 -19.21
CA ALA A 167 15.82 -2.08 -19.36
C ALA A 167 15.18 -2.77 -20.58
N LEU A 168 13.88 -2.57 -20.79
CA LEU A 168 13.15 -3.03 -21.98
C LEU A 168 13.75 -2.43 -23.27
N LEU A 169 13.97 -1.12 -23.28
CA LEU A 169 14.56 -0.42 -24.44
C LEU A 169 15.94 -0.98 -24.79
N VAL A 170 16.79 -1.23 -23.79
CA VAL A 170 18.11 -1.84 -23.99
C VAL A 170 17.97 -3.24 -24.57
N ALA A 171 17.09 -4.07 -24.01
CA ALA A 171 16.89 -5.44 -24.49
C ALA A 171 16.37 -5.47 -25.94
N PHE A 172 15.40 -4.62 -26.28
CA PHE A 172 14.89 -4.52 -27.64
C PHE A 172 15.91 -3.94 -28.62
N SER A 173 16.71 -2.96 -28.20
CA SER A 173 17.77 -2.40 -29.04
C SER A 173 18.84 -3.44 -29.36
N ILE A 174 19.19 -4.29 -28.39
CA ILE A 174 20.09 -5.43 -28.61
C ILE A 174 19.45 -6.42 -29.58
N GLY A 175 18.18 -6.77 -29.37
CA GLY A 175 17.44 -7.68 -30.24
C GLY A 175 17.38 -7.22 -31.69
N TYR A 176 17.11 -5.94 -31.91
CA TYR A 176 17.12 -5.32 -33.24
C TYR A 176 18.52 -5.35 -33.89
N ALA A 177 19.58 -5.13 -33.12
CA ALA A 177 20.95 -5.13 -33.65
C ALA A 177 21.45 -6.53 -34.06
N ILE A 178 20.94 -7.59 -33.43
CA ILE A 178 21.27 -8.98 -33.77
C ILE A 178 20.33 -9.59 -34.80
N GLU A 179 19.22 -8.93 -35.12
CA GLU A 179 18.27 -9.34 -36.14
C GLU A 179 18.98 -9.42 -37.51
N GLY A 180 18.91 -10.58 -38.16
CA GLY A 180 19.61 -10.84 -39.43
C GLY A 180 21.08 -11.24 -39.31
N THR A 181 21.62 -11.40 -38.10
CA THR A 181 22.97 -11.95 -37.84
C THR A 181 22.92 -13.46 -37.54
N GLU A 182 24.08 -14.10 -37.36
CA GLU A 182 24.18 -15.51 -36.92
C GLU A 182 23.50 -15.77 -35.56
N LEU A 183 23.26 -14.73 -34.76
CA LEU A 183 22.57 -14.78 -33.47
C LEU A 183 21.06 -14.52 -33.58
N GLY A 184 20.50 -14.35 -34.77
CA GLY A 184 19.07 -14.04 -34.98
C GLY A 184 18.11 -15.11 -34.45
N TRP A 185 18.58 -16.33 -34.16
CA TRP A 185 17.79 -17.36 -33.51
C TRP A 185 17.38 -17.02 -32.07
N VAL A 186 18.09 -16.10 -31.39
CA VAL A 186 17.77 -15.65 -30.02
C VAL A 186 16.64 -14.63 -30.02
N THR A 187 16.45 -13.92 -31.12
CA THR A 187 15.55 -12.78 -31.27
C THR A 187 14.11 -13.05 -30.75
N PRO A 188 13.47 -14.20 -31.05
CA PRO A 188 12.12 -14.49 -30.56
C PRO A 188 12.01 -14.70 -29.05
N TYR A 189 13.12 -14.97 -28.37
CA TYR A 189 13.17 -15.26 -26.94
C TYR A 189 13.35 -14.00 -26.08
N ILE A 190 13.70 -12.86 -26.68
CA ILE A 190 14.04 -11.63 -25.95
C ILE A 190 12.84 -11.10 -25.16
N ASP A 191 11.68 -10.88 -25.80
CA ASP A 191 10.48 -10.37 -25.12
C ASP A 191 10.01 -11.31 -23.99
N PRO A 192 9.82 -12.62 -24.22
CA PRO A 192 9.44 -13.55 -23.15
C PRO A 192 10.47 -13.62 -22.01
N ALA A 193 11.78 -13.59 -22.31
CA ALA A 193 12.81 -13.62 -21.28
C ALA A 193 12.79 -12.35 -20.41
N VAL A 194 12.67 -11.19 -21.04
CA VAL A 194 12.60 -9.91 -20.30
C VAL A 194 11.32 -9.85 -19.48
N LEU A 195 10.17 -10.26 -20.03
CA LEU A 195 8.92 -10.35 -19.26
C LEU A 195 9.07 -11.25 -18.04
N ALA A 196 9.68 -12.44 -18.20
CA ALA A 196 9.91 -13.35 -17.08
C ALA A 196 10.78 -12.72 -15.99
N VAL A 197 11.88 -12.05 -16.36
CA VAL A 197 12.76 -11.36 -15.41
C VAL A 197 12.02 -10.22 -14.69
N VAL A 198 11.27 -9.40 -15.42
CA VAL A 198 10.46 -8.31 -14.84
C VAL A 198 9.44 -8.87 -13.85
N CYS A 199 8.73 -9.95 -14.19
CA CYS A 199 7.78 -10.58 -13.28
C CYS A 199 8.46 -11.14 -12.02
N LEU A 200 9.63 -11.78 -12.14
CA LEU A 200 10.38 -12.30 -11.00
C LEU A 200 10.81 -11.18 -10.02
N VAL A 201 11.09 -9.98 -10.53
CA VAL A 201 11.41 -8.80 -9.69
C VAL A 201 10.15 -8.21 -9.06
N ILE A 202 9.03 -8.15 -9.80
CA ILE A 202 7.79 -7.50 -9.34
C ILE A 202 7.01 -8.33 -8.32
N ILE A 203 6.89 -9.65 -8.53
CA ILE A 203 6.14 -10.57 -7.65
C ILE A 203 6.48 -10.45 -6.16
N PRO A 204 7.76 -10.39 -5.73
CA PRO A 204 8.09 -10.31 -4.31
C PRO A 204 7.81 -8.95 -3.68
N MET A 205 7.74 -7.87 -4.45
CA MET A 205 7.59 -6.50 -3.92
C MET A 205 6.35 -6.32 -3.01
N PRO A 206 5.13 -6.73 -3.40
CA PRO A 206 3.93 -6.54 -2.57
C PRO A 206 3.75 -7.59 -1.47
N ILE A 207 4.58 -8.63 -1.35
CA ILE A 207 4.37 -9.72 -0.37
C ILE A 207 4.33 -9.19 1.07
N GLY A 208 5.23 -8.27 1.41
CA GLY A 208 5.23 -7.62 2.73
C GLY A 208 3.92 -6.86 3.01
N THR A 209 3.42 -6.13 2.01
CA THR A 209 2.16 -5.39 2.08
C THR A 209 0.97 -6.32 2.24
N ILE A 210 0.92 -7.41 1.47
CA ILE A 210 -0.15 -8.43 1.58
C ILE A 210 -0.13 -9.06 2.98
N ARG A 211 1.05 -9.46 3.47
CA ARG A 211 1.18 -10.06 4.80
C ARG A 211 0.72 -9.10 5.90
N GLN A 212 1.11 -7.83 5.82
CA GLN A 212 0.69 -6.82 6.79
C GLN A 212 -0.82 -6.57 6.71
N ALA A 213 -1.38 -6.46 5.51
CA ALA A 213 -2.81 -6.27 5.30
C ALA A 213 -3.62 -7.44 5.90
N LEU A 214 -3.19 -8.69 5.68
CA LEU A 214 -3.82 -9.86 6.29
C LEU A 214 -3.69 -9.84 7.82
N ALA A 215 -2.52 -9.48 8.34
CA ALA A 215 -2.31 -9.37 9.79
C ALA A 215 -3.25 -8.34 10.43
N ASP A 216 -3.41 -7.18 9.79
CA ASP A 216 -4.34 -6.14 10.23
C ASP A 216 -5.81 -6.59 10.13
N ILE A 217 -6.19 -7.34 9.08
CA ILE A 217 -7.55 -7.89 8.90
C ILE A 217 -7.88 -8.96 9.95
N PHE A 218 -6.92 -9.83 10.26
CA PHE A 218 -7.06 -10.87 11.28
C PHE A 218 -6.81 -10.38 12.71
N LEU A 219 -6.65 -9.06 12.91
CA LEU A 219 -6.40 -8.44 14.22
C LEU A 219 -5.20 -9.05 14.95
N ILE A 220 -4.16 -9.43 14.20
CA ILE A 220 -2.94 -10.00 14.78
C ILE A 220 -2.28 -8.96 15.67
N THR A 221 -2.00 -9.36 16.92
CA THR A 221 -1.44 -8.47 17.93
C THR A 221 -0.08 -7.90 17.49
N PRO A 222 0.06 -6.57 17.37
CA PRO A 222 1.35 -5.93 17.13
C PRO A 222 2.25 -6.05 18.37
N VAL A 223 3.36 -6.80 18.25
CA VAL A 223 4.27 -7.12 19.36
C VAL A 223 4.78 -5.87 20.08
N ASP A 224 5.32 -4.90 19.34
CA ASP A 224 5.91 -3.69 19.93
C ASP A 224 4.87 -2.85 20.68
N LEU A 225 3.66 -2.75 20.14
CA LEU A 225 2.57 -2.01 20.78
C LEU A 225 2.05 -2.75 22.01
N LYS A 226 1.95 -4.08 21.96
CA LYS A 226 1.57 -4.90 23.11
C LYS A 226 2.58 -4.77 24.24
N GLN A 227 3.88 -4.84 23.94
CA GLN A 227 4.95 -4.66 24.91
C GLN A 227 4.91 -3.27 25.57
N HIS A 228 4.65 -2.22 24.79
CA HIS A 228 4.48 -0.86 25.33
C HIS A 228 3.27 -0.78 26.27
N VAL A 229 2.12 -1.31 25.84
CA VAL A 229 0.89 -1.34 26.65
C VAL A 229 1.10 -2.12 27.95
N ASP A 230 1.77 -3.27 27.88
CA ASP A 230 2.08 -4.12 29.03
C ASP A 230 3.00 -3.43 30.03
N ALA A 231 4.05 -2.76 29.54
CA ALA A 231 4.98 -2.03 30.39
C ALA A 231 4.27 -0.92 31.18
N VAL A 232 3.42 -0.14 30.51
CA VAL A 232 2.61 0.91 31.16
C VAL A 232 1.62 0.27 32.15
N ALA A 233 0.88 -0.75 31.74
CA ALA A 233 -0.11 -1.39 32.62
C ALA A 233 0.53 -2.00 33.87
N GLU A 234 1.69 -2.65 33.75
CA GLU A 234 2.44 -3.20 34.88
C GLU A 234 2.89 -2.13 35.87
N GLU A 235 3.34 -0.98 35.38
CA GLU A 235 3.71 0.15 36.23
C GLU A 235 2.50 0.64 37.04
N PHE A 236 1.35 0.83 36.39
CA PHE A 236 0.14 1.29 37.06
C PHE A 236 -0.43 0.27 38.05
N VAL A 237 -0.32 -1.02 37.76
CA VAL A 237 -0.71 -2.09 38.70
C VAL A 237 0.14 -1.99 39.97
N LYS A 238 1.46 -1.88 39.84
CA LYS A 238 2.39 -1.78 40.98
C LYS A 238 2.16 -0.50 41.78
N ARG A 239 2.00 0.63 41.09
CA ARG A 239 1.88 1.95 41.73
C ARG A 239 0.57 2.12 42.51
N ASN A 240 -0.53 1.56 42.00
CA ASN A 240 -1.85 1.74 42.59
C ASN A 240 -2.32 0.57 43.47
N GLY A 241 -1.53 -0.50 43.57
CA GLY A 241 -1.88 -1.69 44.35
C GLY A 241 -3.02 -2.50 43.73
N PHE A 242 -3.11 -2.52 42.40
CA PHE A 242 -4.08 -3.37 41.70
C PHE A 242 -3.61 -4.83 41.71
N LEU A 243 -4.54 -5.78 41.50
CA LEU A 243 -4.25 -7.21 41.53
C LEU A 243 -3.56 -7.67 40.25
N SER A 244 -4.08 -7.28 39.09
CA SER A 244 -3.53 -7.63 37.77
C SER A 244 -4.16 -6.77 36.67
N TYR A 245 -3.78 -7.03 35.42
CA TYR A 245 -4.39 -6.42 34.23
C TYR A 245 -4.60 -7.44 33.10
N ARG A 246 -5.46 -7.06 32.15
CA ARG A 246 -5.65 -7.71 30.85
C ARG A 246 -5.59 -6.65 29.77
N ALA A 247 -4.77 -6.89 28.76
CA ALA A 247 -4.55 -5.96 27.66
C ALA A 247 -4.85 -6.67 26.33
N TYR A 248 -5.84 -6.17 25.60
CA TYR A 248 -6.14 -6.58 24.24
C TYR A 248 -5.71 -5.45 23.31
N VAL A 249 -4.88 -5.80 22.34
CA VAL A 249 -4.27 -4.82 21.45
C VAL A 249 -4.36 -5.34 20.03
N ALA A 250 -4.97 -4.55 19.15
CA ALA A 250 -5.02 -4.83 17.73
C ALA A 250 -4.63 -3.58 16.94
N LYS A 251 -4.15 -3.80 15.71
CA LYS A 251 -3.89 -2.74 14.75
C LYS A 251 -4.70 -3.02 13.49
N VAL A 252 -5.39 -1.98 13.00
CA VAL A 252 -6.20 -2.05 11.80
C VAL A 252 -5.84 -0.85 10.92
N GLY A 253 -4.98 -1.06 9.92
CA GLY A 253 -4.43 0.03 9.11
C GLY A 253 -3.66 1.02 9.99
N ARG A 254 -4.10 2.28 10.00
CA ARG A 254 -3.55 3.31 10.90
C ARG A 254 -4.13 3.30 12.31
N GLY A 255 -5.28 2.66 12.51
CA GLY A 255 -5.99 2.59 13.80
C GLY A 255 -5.31 1.64 14.78
N LYS A 256 -5.07 2.10 16.01
CA LYS A 256 -4.67 1.28 17.15
C LYS A 256 -5.87 1.06 18.05
N GLN A 257 -6.25 -0.18 18.27
CA GLN A 257 -7.31 -0.56 19.21
C GLN A 257 -6.65 -1.15 20.46
N ILE A 258 -6.93 -0.53 21.60
CA ILE A 258 -6.38 -0.91 22.90
C ILE A 258 -7.56 -1.03 23.85
N GLU A 259 -7.77 -2.21 24.41
CA GLU A 259 -8.70 -2.45 25.50
C GLU A 259 -7.90 -2.93 26.70
N LEU A 260 -8.02 -2.19 27.80
CA LEU A 260 -7.24 -2.39 29.00
C LEU A 260 -8.17 -2.54 30.19
N TYR A 261 -8.07 -3.67 30.87
CA TYR A 261 -8.85 -4.00 32.04
C TYR A 261 -7.90 -4.12 33.23
N PHE A 262 -8.13 -3.30 34.25
CA PHE A 262 -7.42 -3.41 35.53
C PHE A 262 -8.31 -4.11 36.54
N ILE A 263 -7.74 -5.11 37.22
CA ILE A 263 -8.41 -5.88 38.25
C ILE A 263 -8.05 -5.25 39.59
N VAL A 264 -9.03 -4.63 40.24
CA VAL A 264 -8.90 -3.87 41.49
C VAL A 264 -9.28 -4.73 42.68
N PRO A 265 -8.60 -4.62 43.84
CA PRO A 265 -9.02 -5.29 45.08
C PRO A 265 -10.46 -4.94 45.50
N GLN A 266 -11.20 -5.93 46.01
CA GLN A 266 -12.59 -5.74 46.46
C GLN A 266 -12.72 -4.87 47.73
N ASP A 267 -11.65 -4.82 48.52
CA ASP A 267 -11.56 -4.08 49.78
C ASP A 267 -11.05 -2.65 49.60
N LEU A 268 -10.82 -2.21 48.35
CA LEU A 268 -10.35 -0.87 48.07
C LEU A 268 -11.42 0.16 48.46
N PRO A 269 -11.06 1.24 49.18
CA PRO A 269 -12.04 2.26 49.57
C PRO A 269 -12.75 2.88 48.37
N PRO A 270 -14.05 3.23 48.48
CA PRO A 270 -14.77 3.87 47.40
C PRO A 270 -14.08 5.20 47.05
N ARG A 271 -13.70 5.34 45.79
CA ARG A 271 -13.16 6.57 45.20
C ARG A 271 -14.24 7.27 44.37
N LYS A 272 -14.08 8.57 44.21
CA LYS A 272 -14.92 9.33 43.29
C LYS A 272 -14.66 8.93 41.84
N LEU A 273 -15.68 9.05 40.98
CA LEU A 273 -15.55 8.72 39.55
C LEU A 273 -14.45 9.56 38.88
N GLU A 274 -14.34 10.83 39.26
CA GLU A 274 -13.34 11.76 38.75
C GLU A 274 -11.89 11.31 39.06
N GLU A 275 -11.68 10.58 40.16
CA GLU A 275 -10.37 10.01 40.49
C GLU A 275 -10.03 8.80 39.60
N TRP A 276 -11.04 8.01 39.20
CA TRP A 276 -10.86 6.94 38.22
C TRP A 276 -10.63 7.50 36.83
N ASP A 277 -11.33 8.56 36.45
CA ASP A 277 -11.13 9.25 35.17
C ASP A 277 -9.74 9.87 35.09
N ALA A 278 -9.25 10.51 36.17
CA ALA A 278 -7.87 11.00 36.22
C ALA A 278 -6.81 9.90 36.01
N LEU A 279 -7.07 8.68 36.52
CA LEU A 279 -6.20 7.53 36.24
C LEU A 279 -6.30 7.11 34.76
N ARG A 280 -7.49 7.13 34.16
CA ARG A 280 -7.66 6.83 32.71
C ARG A 280 -6.87 7.81 31.86
N ASP A 281 -6.93 9.10 32.19
CA ASP A 281 -6.22 10.15 31.46
C ASP A 281 -4.70 9.94 31.55
N GLU A 282 -4.18 9.65 32.74
CA GLU A 282 -2.76 9.42 32.95
C GLU A 282 -2.24 8.17 32.20
N ILE A 283 -3.01 7.08 32.22
CA ILE A 283 -2.71 5.89 31.43
C ILE A 283 -2.80 6.22 29.93
N GLY A 284 -3.82 6.97 29.53
CA GLY A 284 -4.00 7.45 28.17
C GLY A 284 -2.79 8.24 27.67
N ASP A 285 -2.25 9.14 28.49
CA ASP A 285 -1.07 9.93 28.14
C ASP A 285 0.18 9.06 28.03
N ALA A 286 0.39 8.12 28.97
CA ALA A 286 1.50 7.17 28.93
C ALA A 286 1.47 6.25 27.70
N LEU A 287 0.27 5.95 27.17
CA LEU A 287 0.08 5.18 25.94
C LEU A 287 0.20 6.01 24.65
N GLY A 288 0.59 7.29 24.75
CA GLY A 288 0.91 8.16 23.61
C GLY A 288 -0.11 9.27 23.32
N GLY A 289 -0.95 9.66 24.29
CA GLY A 289 -1.86 10.81 24.20
C GLY A 289 -3.03 10.67 23.21
N GLU A 290 -3.92 11.66 23.17
CA GLU A 290 -5.11 11.65 22.31
C GLU A 290 -4.78 11.76 20.81
N GLY A 291 -5.54 11.05 19.97
CA GLY A 291 -5.41 11.16 18.52
C GLY A 291 -6.51 10.41 17.75
N PRO A 292 -6.80 10.82 16.50
CA PRO A 292 -7.90 10.26 15.70
C PRO A 292 -7.70 8.78 15.32
N ASN A 293 -6.46 8.29 15.43
CA ASN A 293 -6.07 6.93 15.06
C ASN A 293 -5.98 5.97 16.26
N ARG A 294 -6.51 6.37 17.43
CA ARG A 294 -6.46 5.56 18.66
C ARG A 294 -7.85 5.34 19.21
N TRP A 295 -8.22 4.08 19.35
CA TRP A 295 -9.39 3.64 20.09
C TRP A 295 -8.90 3.02 21.40
N LEU A 296 -9.20 3.66 22.53
CA LEU A 296 -8.73 3.25 23.85
C LEU A 296 -9.94 3.06 24.78
N THR A 297 -10.08 1.85 25.31
CA THR A 297 -11.04 1.53 26.37
C THR A 297 -10.26 1.15 27.62
N ILE A 298 -10.50 1.84 28.74
CA ILE A 298 -9.91 1.51 30.04
C ILE A 298 -11.05 1.21 31.03
N ALA A 299 -11.10 -0.01 31.51
CA ALA A 299 -12.05 -0.49 32.50
C ALA A 299 -11.34 -0.87 33.81
N PHE A 300 -11.96 -0.52 34.93
CA PHE A 300 -11.56 -0.97 36.26
C PHE A 300 -12.67 -1.88 36.78
N THR A 301 -12.32 -3.08 37.22
CA THR A 301 -13.27 -4.08 37.70
C THR A 301 -12.71 -4.81 38.90
N THR A 302 -13.56 -5.19 39.84
CA THR A 302 -13.19 -6.08 40.95
C THR A 302 -13.42 -7.56 40.61
N ASP A 303 -14.07 -7.81 39.48
CA ASP A 303 -14.43 -9.14 38.98
C ASP A 303 -13.64 -9.44 37.71
N VAL A 304 -12.87 -10.53 37.78
CA VAL A 304 -11.98 -11.00 36.72
C VAL A 304 -12.77 -11.44 35.48
N GLU A 305 -14.02 -11.87 35.63
CA GLU A 305 -14.84 -12.34 34.51
C GLU A 305 -15.09 -11.25 33.46
N TRP A 306 -15.08 -9.98 33.85
CA TRP A 306 -15.23 -8.84 32.94
C TRP A 306 -13.95 -8.51 32.15
N ALA A 307 -12.84 -9.15 32.48
CA ALA A 307 -11.53 -8.92 31.86
C ALA A 307 -11.10 -10.07 30.92
N VAL A 308 -11.98 -11.05 30.68
CA VAL A 308 -11.75 -12.21 29.81
C VAL A 308 -12.22 -11.93 28.39
#